data_AF-A0A6B0A0K8-F1
#
_entry.id   AF-A0A6B0A0K8-F1
#
_cell.length_a   1.000
_cell.length_b   1.000
_cell.length_c   1.000
_cell.angle_alpha   90.00
_cell.angle_beta   90.00
_cell.angle_gamma   90.00
#
_symmetry.space_group_name_H-M   'P 1'
#
loop_
_entity.id
_entity.type
_entity.pdbx_description
1 polymer ?
#
loop_
_entity_poly.entity_id
_entity_poly.type
_entity_poly.pdbx_seq_one_letter_code
_entity_poly.pdbx_strand_id
1 'polypeptide(L)'
;MDDEVNLLRKADGKKPIKKKKEAKTKYIKESKTDPESGYYVKSEREKQFAYSLHACVDRHGFILDSHVTPGNIHDSTQLKPMIERMEKAGLKARYVAVDSGYKTPANAHYLIEKLMIPVMPYTRPKGKEGFFKIRDFIYDEYYDSYICPNDEFLTYKRTMPTGHRLYMSNSDTCRECPLLNKCTENKQCQKQIQRHVWQDDLDIVEDLRFMDS
;
A
#
# COMPACT_ATOMS: atom_id res chain seq x y z
N MET A 1 -4.38 -11.93 1.89
CA MET A 1 -3.08 -11.30 2.24
C MET A 1 -2.23 -12.20 3.12
N ASP A 2 -2.55 -12.36 4.41
CA ASP A 2 -1.66 -13.02 5.37
C ASP A 2 -1.33 -14.46 5.00
N ASP A 3 -2.29 -15.20 4.43
CA ASP A 3 -2.07 -16.59 4.01
C ASP A 3 -1.06 -16.69 2.86
N GLU A 4 -1.19 -15.86 1.84
CA GLU A 4 -0.26 -15.80 0.71
C GLU A 4 1.15 -15.37 1.15
N VAL A 5 1.24 -14.32 1.97
CA VAL A 5 2.51 -13.87 2.55
C VAL A 5 3.13 -14.97 3.43
N ASN A 6 2.32 -15.74 4.15
CA ASN A 6 2.80 -16.88 4.95
C ASN A 6 3.33 -18.03 4.09
N LEU A 7 2.69 -18.33 2.95
CA LEU A 7 3.18 -19.32 2.00
C LEU A 7 4.55 -18.93 1.45
N LEU A 8 4.71 -17.67 1.00
CA LEU A 8 5.98 -17.13 0.53
C LEU A 8 7.06 -17.18 1.62
N ARG A 9 6.73 -16.74 2.83
CA ARG A 9 7.66 -16.79 3.96
C ARG A 9 8.06 -18.21 4.34
N LYS A 10 7.15 -19.18 4.22
CA LYS A 10 7.45 -20.59 4.47
C LYS A 10 8.41 -21.14 3.40
N ALA A 11 8.22 -20.76 2.14
CA ALA A 11 9.15 -21.08 1.06
C ALA A 11 10.55 -20.49 1.30
N ASP A 12 10.63 -19.27 1.86
CA ASP A 12 11.89 -18.63 2.29
C ASP A 12 12.54 -19.28 3.54
N GLY A 13 11.93 -20.32 4.13
CA GLY A 13 12.36 -20.89 5.41
C GLY A 13 12.17 -19.94 6.60
N LYS A 14 11.34 -18.90 6.47
CA LYS A 14 11.02 -17.94 7.54
C LYS A 14 9.79 -18.39 8.32
N LYS A 15 9.73 -17.98 9.59
CA LYS A 15 8.57 -18.24 10.45
C LYS A 15 7.32 -17.52 9.90
N PRO A 16 6.14 -18.16 9.97
CA PRO A 16 4.90 -17.52 9.59
C PRO A 16 4.67 -16.27 10.46
N ILE A 17 3.89 -15.34 9.92
CA ILE A 17 3.41 -14.18 10.65
C ILE A 17 2.61 -14.70 11.84
N LYS A 18 3.09 -14.40 13.05
CA LYS A 18 2.29 -14.65 14.24
C LYS A 18 1.08 -13.73 14.14
N LYS A 19 -0.14 -14.29 14.21
CA LYS A 19 -1.33 -13.48 14.48
C LYS A 19 -0.98 -12.58 15.66
N LYS A 20 -1.12 -11.25 15.49
CA LYS A 20 -0.94 -10.32 16.61
C LYS A 20 -1.81 -10.87 17.73
N LYS A 21 -1.19 -11.27 18.85
CA LYS A 21 -1.95 -11.41 20.09
C LYS A 21 -2.58 -10.03 20.27
N GLU A 22 -3.91 -9.97 20.29
CA GLU A 22 -4.59 -8.74 20.69
C GLU A 22 -3.88 -8.26 21.96
N ALA A 23 -3.33 -7.05 21.91
CA ALA A 23 -2.75 -6.49 23.10
C ALA A 23 -3.87 -6.49 24.12
N LYS A 24 -3.70 -7.23 25.23
CA LYS A 24 -4.73 -7.36 26.28
C LYS A 24 -5.23 -5.98 26.74
N THR A 25 -4.38 -4.96 26.59
CA THR A 25 -4.68 -3.55 26.78
C THR A 25 -3.91 -2.70 25.77
N LYS A 26 -4.62 -1.81 25.07
CA LYS A 26 -4.04 -0.74 24.25
C LYS A 26 -4.52 0.58 24.87
N TYR A 27 -3.59 1.48 25.18
CA TYR A 27 -3.95 2.82 25.63
C TYR A 27 -4.48 3.62 24.43
N ILE A 28 -5.75 3.99 24.48
CA ILE A 28 -6.42 4.81 23.48
C ILE A 28 -6.85 6.09 24.19
N LYS A 29 -6.63 7.23 23.54
CA LYS A 29 -7.19 8.50 24.02
C LYS A 29 -8.69 8.47 23.76
N GLU A 30 -9.46 8.60 24.82
CA GLU A 30 -10.92 8.59 24.80
C GLU A 30 -11.43 9.99 25.16
N SER A 31 -12.50 10.42 24.49
CA SER A 31 -13.16 11.68 24.81
C SER A 31 -13.97 11.52 26.09
N LYS A 32 -13.92 12.53 26.96
CA LYS A 32 -14.74 12.55 28.18
C LYS A 32 -16.22 12.82 27.90
N THR A 33 -16.53 13.41 26.73
CA THR A 33 -17.90 13.81 26.37
C THR A 33 -18.58 12.78 25.48
N ASP A 34 -17.83 12.19 24.55
CA ASP A 34 -18.36 11.19 23.61
C ASP A 34 -17.32 10.08 23.38
N PRO A 35 -17.39 8.98 24.15
CA PRO A 35 -16.46 7.85 24.06
C PRO A 35 -16.35 7.20 22.67
N GLU A 36 -17.38 7.31 21.82
CA GLU A 36 -17.39 6.71 20.48
C GLU A 36 -16.57 7.52 19.47
N SER A 37 -16.24 8.77 19.79
CA SER A 37 -15.43 9.63 18.94
C SER A 37 -13.95 9.22 18.92
N GLY A 38 -13.37 9.14 17.72
CA GLY A 38 -11.99 8.72 17.54
C GLY A 38 -11.02 9.89 17.66
N TYR A 39 -9.91 9.70 18.39
CA TYR A 39 -8.84 10.70 18.45
C TYR A 39 -8.12 10.82 17.09
N TYR A 40 -8.38 11.93 16.40
CA TYR A 40 -7.86 12.26 15.08
C TYR A 40 -6.77 13.32 15.17
N VAL A 41 -5.68 13.13 14.42
CA VAL A 41 -4.55 14.05 14.35
C VAL A 41 -4.37 14.47 12.90
N LYS A 42 -4.73 15.71 12.58
CA LYS A 42 -4.55 16.28 11.23
C LYS A 42 -3.16 16.88 11.06
N SER A 43 -2.64 17.50 12.11
CA SER A 43 -1.28 18.06 12.18
C SER A 43 -0.78 18.05 13.62
N GLU A 44 0.48 18.44 13.85
CA GLU A 44 1.00 18.57 15.22
C GLU A 44 0.19 19.56 16.08
N ARG A 45 -0.47 20.54 15.44
CA ARG A 45 -1.29 21.58 16.08
C ARG A 45 -2.78 21.25 16.13
N GLU A 46 -3.28 20.49 15.17
CA GLU A 46 -4.71 20.12 15.08
C GLU A 46 -4.94 18.68 15.52
N LYS A 47 -5.36 18.53 16.78
CA LYS A 47 -5.74 17.25 17.39
C LYS A 47 -7.15 17.39 17.94
N GLN A 48 -8.05 16.55 17.46
CA GLN A 48 -9.47 16.62 17.83
C GLN A 48 -10.09 15.22 17.90
N PHE A 49 -11.20 15.11 18.61
CA PHE A 49 -12.04 13.93 18.54
C PHE A 49 -13.06 14.11 17.40
N ALA A 50 -13.14 13.13 16.52
CA ALA A 50 -13.94 13.22 15.30
C ALA A 50 -14.51 11.87 14.86
N TYR A 51 -15.46 11.95 13.92
CA TYR A 51 -15.95 10.83 13.14
C TYR A 51 -15.55 11.01 11.69
N SER A 52 -15.28 9.90 11.01
CA SER A 52 -15.09 9.85 9.57
C SER A 52 -16.38 9.35 8.93
N LEU A 53 -16.87 10.08 7.92
CA LEU A 53 -17.98 9.66 7.08
C LEU A 53 -17.43 9.15 5.76
N HIS A 54 -17.75 7.89 5.44
CA HIS A 54 -17.43 7.26 4.18
C HIS A 54 -18.71 7.10 3.37
N ALA A 55 -18.72 7.59 2.14
CA ALA A 55 -19.92 7.58 1.29
C ALA A 55 -19.62 6.91 -0.06
N CYS A 56 -20.55 6.08 -0.52
CA CYS A 56 -20.59 5.57 -1.89
C CYS A 56 -21.56 6.45 -2.69
N VAL A 57 -21.07 7.02 -3.78
CA VAL A 57 -21.87 7.85 -4.69
C VAL A 57 -21.90 7.24 -6.08
N ASP A 58 -23.02 7.41 -6.78
CA ASP A 58 -23.11 7.05 -8.18
C ASP A 58 -22.50 8.14 -9.10
N ARG A 59 -22.48 7.89 -10.40
CA ARG A 59 -21.96 8.83 -11.41
C ARG A 59 -22.74 10.14 -11.53
N HIS A 60 -23.96 10.21 -10.96
CA HIS A 60 -24.83 11.38 -10.99
C HIS A 60 -24.82 12.15 -9.65
N GLY A 61 -24.06 11.67 -8.66
CA GLY A 61 -23.94 12.28 -7.34
C GLY A 61 -24.98 11.82 -6.32
N PHE A 62 -25.77 10.79 -6.62
CA PHE A 62 -26.66 10.18 -5.63
C PHE A 62 -25.87 9.35 -4.63
N ILE A 63 -26.13 9.57 -3.35
CA ILE A 63 -25.57 8.77 -2.27
C ILE A 63 -26.29 7.43 -2.23
N LEU A 64 -25.56 6.35 -2.50
CA LEU A 64 -26.06 4.98 -2.49
C LEU A 64 -25.93 4.34 -1.11
N ASP A 65 -24.83 4.64 -0.41
CA ASP A 65 -24.56 4.13 0.92
C ASP A 65 -23.69 5.12 1.71
N SER A 66 -23.84 5.11 3.03
CA SER A 66 -22.96 5.84 3.94
C SER A 66 -22.61 5.03 5.17
N HIS A 67 -21.38 5.16 5.62
CA HIS A 67 -20.82 4.48 6.78
C HIS A 67 -20.01 5.45 7.63
N VAL A 68 -20.31 5.50 8.93
CA VAL A 68 -19.60 6.35 9.88
C VAL A 68 -18.69 5.48 10.73
N THR A 69 -17.44 5.91 10.89
CA THR A 69 -16.49 5.30 11.82
C THR A 69 -15.87 6.34 12.76
N PRO A 70 -15.34 5.92 13.91
CA PRO A 70 -14.49 6.79 14.72
C PRO A 70 -13.28 7.29 13.91
N GLY A 71 -12.88 8.55 14.09
CA GLY A 71 -11.82 9.20 13.30
C GLY A 71 -10.41 8.64 13.51
N ASN A 72 -10.22 7.67 14.41
CA ASN A 72 -8.95 6.95 14.59
C ASN A 72 -8.85 5.68 13.72
N ILE A 73 -9.91 5.34 12.97
CA ILE A 73 -9.90 4.26 11.99
C ILE A 73 -9.34 4.79 10.67
N HIS A 74 -8.44 4.02 10.07
CA HIS A 74 -7.78 4.42 8.82
C HIS A 74 -8.68 4.13 7.61
N ASP A 75 -8.90 5.13 6.76
CA ASP A 75 -9.80 5.08 5.60
C ASP A 75 -9.54 3.87 4.70
N SER A 76 -8.27 3.50 4.47
CA SER A 76 -7.91 2.36 3.64
C SER A 76 -8.53 1.03 4.07
N THR A 77 -8.98 0.91 5.32
CA THR A 77 -9.63 -0.31 5.84
C THR A 77 -11.14 -0.35 5.57
N GLN A 78 -11.74 0.76 5.13
CA GLN A 78 -13.18 0.92 4.99
C GLN A 78 -13.71 0.61 3.59
N LEU A 79 -12.83 0.49 2.58
CA LEU A 79 -13.23 0.16 1.21
C LEU A 79 -13.96 -1.18 1.12
N LYS A 80 -13.35 -2.24 1.65
CA LYS A 80 -13.92 -3.59 1.61
C LYS A 80 -15.31 -3.66 2.28
N PRO A 81 -15.49 -3.16 3.53
CA PRO A 81 -16.82 -3.08 4.15
C PRO A 81 -17.86 -2.34 3.29
N MET A 82 -17.49 -1.23 2.64
CA MET A 82 -18.40 -0.46 1.80
C MET A 82 -18.82 -1.23 0.54
N ILE A 83 -17.89 -1.89 -0.14
CA ILE A 83 -18.19 -2.72 -1.31
C ILE A 83 -19.10 -3.89 -0.93
N GLU A 84 -18.81 -4.59 0.19
CA GLU A 84 -19.66 -5.69 0.67
C GLU A 84 -21.08 -5.23 1.02
N ARG A 85 -21.25 -4.02 1.56
CA ARG A 85 -22.57 -3.44 1.82
C ARG A 85 -23.32 -3.14 0.52
N MET A 86 -22.66 -2.56 -0.47
CA MET A 86 -23.25 -2.30 -1.78
C MET A 86 -23.69 -3.59 -2.47
N GLU A 87 -22.85 -4.63 -2.46
CA GLU A 87 -23.18 -5.94 -3.04
C GLU A 87 -24.40 -6.57 -2.35
N LYS A 88 -24.48 -6.48 -1.01
CA LYS A 88 -25.64 -6.95 -0.24
C LYS A 88 -26.93 -6.20 -0.58
N ALA A 89 -26.83 -4.92 -0.93
CA ALA A 89 -27.94 -4.11 -1.41
C ALA A 89 -28.32 -4.41 -2.88
N GLY A 90 -27.63 -5.35 -3.54
CA GLY A 90 -27.86 -5.69 -4.95
C GLY A 90 -27.22 -4.72 -5.95
N LEU A 91 -26.38 -3.80 -5.48
CA LEU A 91 -25.69 -2.83 -6.33
C LEU A 91 -24.34 -3.41 -6.78
N LYS A 92 -24.10 -3.39 -8.09
CA LYS A 92 -22.83 -3.82 -8.69
C LYS A 92 -22.20 -2.66 -9.46
N ALA A 93 -20.95 -2.36 -9.14
CA ALA A 93 -20.17 -1.36 -9.85
C ALA A 93 -19.18 -2.06 -10.80
N ARG A 94 -19.05 -1.53 -12.02
CA ARG A 94 -17.96 -1.93 -12.94
C ARG A 94 -16.69 -1.14 -12.66
N TYR A 95 -16.83 0.16 -12.37
CA TYR A 95 -15.74 1.07 -12.05
C TYR A 95 -15.90 1.57 -10.62
N VAL A 96 -14.81 1.62 -9.87
CA VAL A 96 -14.79 2.10 -8.48
C VAL A 96 -13.74 3.19 -8.36
N ALA A 97 -14.20 4.44 -8.36
CA ALA A 97 -13.36 5.60 -8.12
C ALA A 97 -13.20 5.83 -6.62
N VAL A 98 -11.95 6.00 -6.16
CA VAL A 98 -11.65 6.15 -4.72
C VAL A 98 -10.68 7.29 -4.49
N ASP A 99 -10.73 7.88 -3.30
CA ASP A 99 -9.76 8.89 -2.90
C ASP A 99 -8.38 8.27 -2.59
N SER A 100 -7.35 9.12 -2.55
CA SER A 100 -5.97 8.80 -2.20
C SER A 100 -5.83 8.06 -0.87
N GLY A 101 -6.69 8.32 0.12
CA GLY A 101 -6.70 7.59 1.40
C GLY A 101 -7.00 6.10 1.28
N TYR A 102 -7.65 5.67 0.19
CA TYR A 102 -7.99 4.28 -0.09
C TYR A 102 -6.98 3.57 -1.00
N LYS A 103 -6.05 4.31 -1.59
CA LYS A 103 -5.05 3.75 -2.52
C LYS A 103 -4.02 2.90 -1.79
N THR A 104 -4.25 1.61 -1.77
CA THR A 104 -3.36 0.61 -1.17
C THR A 104 -3.29 -0.64 -2.04
N PRO A 105 -2.19 -1.42 -2.00
CA PRO A 105 -2.11 -2.69 -2.71
C PRO A 105 -3.26 -3.64 -2.35
N ALA A 106 -3.66 -3.67 -1.08
CA ALA A 106 -4.74 -4.53 -0.60
C ALA A 106 -6.10 -4.18 -1.21
N ASN A 107 -6.41 -2.89 -1.34
CA ASN A 107 -7.66 -2.45 -1.94
C ASN A 107 -7.66 -2.63 -3.46
N ALA A 108 -6.54 -2.40 -4.13
CA ALA A 108 -6.40 -2.65 -5.56
C ALA A 108 -6.61 -4.14 -5.87
N HIS A 109 -5.88 -5.01 -5.17
CA HIS A 109 -6.03 -6.46 -5.27
C HIS A 109 -7.47 -6.92 -5.03
N TYR A 110 -8.10 -6.44 -3.95
CA TYR A 110 -9.49 -6.78 -3.63
C TYR A 110 -10.49 -6.39 -4.74
N LEU A 111 -10.34 -5.21 -5.33
CA LEU A 111 -11.22 -4.75 -6.42
C LEU A 111 -10.99 -5.57 -7.70
N ILE A 112 -9.74 -5.87 -8.03
CA ILE A 112 -9.38 -6.68 -9.21
C ILE A 112 -9.89 -8.11 -9.07
N GLU A 113 -9.73 -8.75 -7.91
CA GLU A 113 -10.31 -10.08 -7.62
C GLU A 113 -11.84 -10.10 -7.76
N LYS A 114 -12.49 -8.98 -7.46
CA LYS A 114 -13.94 -8.77 -7.65
C LYS A 114 -14.34 -8.43 -9.08
N LEU A 115 -13.39 -8.41 -10.02
CA LEU A 115 -13.58 -8.01 -11.42
C LEU A 115 -14.12 -6.58 -11.56
N MET A 116 -13.79 -5.71 -10.60
CA MET A 116 -14.05 -4.27 -10.63
C MET A 116 -12.81 -3.53 -11.12
N ILE A 117 -13.00 -2.48 -11.91
CA ILE A 117 -11.92 -1.64 -12.41
C ILE A 117 -11.66 -0.52 -11.39
N PRO A 118 -10.54 -0.54 -10.64
CA PRO A 118 -10.21 0.53 -9.71
C PRO A 118 -9.75 1.78 -10.46
N VAL A 119 -10.30 2.94 -10.08
CA VAL A 119 -9.85 4.26 -10.56
C VAL A 119 -9.28 5.01 -9.36
N MET A 120 -7.95 4.96 -9.21
CA MET A 120 -7.24 5.54 -8.07
C MET A 120 -6.42 6.76 -8.51
N PRO A 121 -6.34 7.84 -7.70
CA PRO A 121 -5.61 9.04 -8.05
C PRO A 121 -4.10 8.78 -8.13
N TYR A 122 -3.41 9.55 -8.97
CA TYR A 122 -1.96 9.45 -9.13
C TYR A 122 -1.21 9.83 -7.86
N THR A 123 -0.19 9.03 -7.52
CA THR A 123 0.71 9.35 -6.41
C THR A 123 2.02 9.89 -6.97
N ARG A 124 2.36 11.14 -6.62
CA ARG A 124 3.64 11.71 -7.04
C ARG A 124 4.81 10.85 -6.50
N PRO A 125 5.80 10.51 -7.34
CA PRO A 125 6.97 9.75 -6.91
C PRO A 125 7.67 10.44 -5.75
N LYS A 126 7.76 9.72 -4.62
CA LYS A 126 8.46 10.16 -3.43
C LYS A 126 9.96 9.82 -3.56
N GLY A 127 10.80 10.58 -2.90
CA GLY A 127 12.25 10.37 -2.91
C GLY A 127 13.01 11.67 -2.71
N LYS A 128 14.29 11.55 -2.36
CA LYS A 128 15.20 12.70 -2.27
C LYS A 128 15.50 13.20 -3.67
N GLU A 129 15.52 14.52 -3.84
CA GLU A 129 15.89 15.13 -5.11
C GLU A 129 17.35 14.79 -5.47
N GLY A 130 17.61 14.57 -6.77
CA GLY A 130 18.94 14.15 -7.25
C GLY A 130 19.26 12.66 -7.07
N PHE A 131 18.42 11.88 -6.39
CA PHE A 131 18.57 10.44 -6.24
C PHE A 131 17.72 9.65 -7.24
N PHE A 132 18.18 8.46 -7.60
CA PHE A 132 17.41 7.50 -8.38
C PHE A 132 16.16 7.05 -7.61
N LYS A 133 15.04 7.14 -8.30
CA LYS A 133 13.71 6.70 -7.86
C LYS A 133 13.49 5.26 -8.28
N ILE A 134 12.49 4.60 -7.69
CA ILE A 134 12.17 3.19 -8.01
C ILE A 134 11.90 2.98 -9.51
N ARG A 135 11.24 3.94 -10.17
CA ARG A 135 11.00 3.89 -11.63
C ARG A 135 12.26 3.86 -12.50
N ASP A 136 13.40 4.27 -11.94
CA ASP A 136 14.68 4.22 -12.65
C ASP A 136 15.31 2.81 -12.54
N PHE A 137 14.67 1.89 -11.81
CA PHE A 137 15.04 0.47 -11.70
C PHE A 137 13.99 -0.36 -12.45
N ILE A 138 14.45 -1.26 -13.30
CA ILE A 138 13.57 -2.12 -14.09
C ILE A 138 13.33 -3.39 -13.29
N TYR A 139 12.07 -3.81 -13.15
CA TYR A 139 11.75 -5.10 -12.57
C TYR A 139 11.77 -6.17 -13.66
N ASP A 140 12.54 -7.24 -13.42
CA ASP A 140 12.59 -8.42 -14.26
C ASP A 140 11.79 -9.53 -13.59
N GLU A 141 10.61 -9.81 -14.14
CA GLU A 141 9.68 -10.83 -13.64
C GLU A 141 10.24 -12.25 -13.78
N TYR A 142 11.02 -12.52 -14.84
CA TYR A 142 11.54 -13.85 -15.12
C TYR A 142 12.60 -14.26 -14.09
N TYR A 143 13.48 -13.33 -13.72
CA TYR A 143 14.52 -13.56 -12.71
C TYR A 143 14.14 -13.15 -11.29
N ASP A 144 12.93 -12.62 -11.07
CA ASP A 144 12.49 -11.99 -9.82
C ASP A 144 13.58 -11.07 -9.22
N SER A 145 13.97 -10.06 -10.00
CA SER A 145 15.06 -9.16 -9.64
C SER A 145 14.82 -7.76 -10.16
N TYR A 146 15.55 -6.79 -9.61
CA TYR A 146 15.58 -5.43 -10.15
C TYR A 146 16.92 -5.17 -10.83
N ILE A 147 16.90 -4.50 -11.98
CA ILE A 147 18.08 -4.02 -12.68
C ILE A 147 18.21 -2.53 -12.40
N CYS A 148 19.37 -2.10 -11.91
CA CYS A 148 19.62 -0.70 -11.62
C CYS A 148 20.11 0.10 -12.85
N PRO A 149 20.17 1.44 -12.78
CA PRO A 149 20.69 2.28 -13.87
C PRO A 149 22.16 2.04 -14.29
N ASN A 150 22.90 1.22 -13.54
CA ASN A 150 24.27 0.81 -13.87
C ASN A 150 24.33 -0.67 -14.28
N ASP A 151 23.21 -1.23 -14.74
CA ASP A 151 23.05 -2.61 -15.23
C ASP A 151 23.39 -3.72 -14.23
N GLU A 152 23.47 -3.39 -12.93
CA GLU A 152 23.67 -4.35 -11.85
C GLU A 152 22.35 -4.85 -11.25
N PHE A 153 22.32 -6.11 -10.86
CA PHE A 153 21.14 -6.75 -10.27
C PHE A 153 20.98 -6.47 -8.77
N LEU A 154 19.73 -6.28 -8.36
CA LEU A 154 19.25 -6.35 -6.98
C LEU A 154 18.44 -7.64 -6.86
N THR A 155 19.00 -8.61 -6.15
CA THR A 155 18.36 -9.92 -6.01
C THR A 155 17.36 -9.91 -4.87
N TYR A 156 16.31 -10.73 -5.00
CA TYR A 156 15.42 -11.06 -3.90
C TYR A 156 16.20 -11.59 -2.68
N LYS A 157 15.77 -11.21 -1.48
CA LYS A 157 16.36 -11.66 -0.20
C LYS A 157 15.38 -12.31 0.75
N ARG A 158 14.18 -11.75 0.91
CA ARG A 158 13.14 -12.26 1.82
C ARG A 158 11.82 -11.52 1.64
N THR A 159 10.74 -12.17 2.04
CA THR A 159 9.43 -11.54 2.23
C THR A 159 9.24 -11.08 3.69
N MET A 160 8.91 -9.81 3.88
CA MET A 160 8.62 -9.22 5.19
C MET A 160 7.20 -9.56 5.68
N PRO A 161 6.94 -9.53 7.00
CA PRO A 161 5.57 -9.71 7.53
C PRO A 161 4.55 -8.69 7.01
N THR A 162 5.01 -7.53 6.54
CA THR A 162 4.17 -6.48 5.96
C THR A 162 3.76 -6.77 4.51
N GLY A 163 4.07 -7.95 3.97
CA GLY A 163 3.79 -8.29 2.56
C GLY A 163 4.75 -7.66 1.56
N HIS A 164 5.90 -7.15 2.00
CA HIS A 164 6.90 -6.57 1.10
C HIS A 164 8.05 -7.55 0.85
N ARG A 165 8.35 -7.83 -0.42
CA ARG A 165 9.57 -8.50 -0.87
C ARG A 165 10.72 -7.51 -0.84
N LEU A 166 11.85 -7.91 -0.25
CA LEU A 166 13.06 -7.10 -0.15
C LEU A 166 14.08 -7.54 -1.20
N TYR A 167 14.52 -6.60 -2.02
CA TYR A 167 15.56 -6.75 -3.02
C TYR A 167 16.77 -5.91 -2.62
N MET A 168 17.98 -6.48 -2.75
CA MET A 168 19.20 -5.83 -2.28
C MET A 168 20.33 -5.97 -3.30
N SER A 169 21.05 -4.88 -3.54
CA SER A 169 22.26 -4.89 -4.38
C SER A 169 23.43 -5.59 -3.68
N ASN A 170 24.46 -5.95 -4.44
CA ASN A 170 25.73 -6.39 -3.86
C ASN A 170 26.52 -5.17 -3.33
N SER A 171 26.90 -5.18 -2.05
CA SER A 171 27.65 -4.09 -1.43
C SER A 171 29.05 -3.92 -2.02
N ASP A 172 29.71 -5.02 -2.40
CA ASP A 172 31.10 -5.00 -2.83
C ASP A 172 31.20 -4.36 -4.22
N THR A 173 30.31 -4.78 -5.14
CA THR A 173 30.16 -4.13 -6.45
C THR A 173 29.76 -2.65 -6.33
N CYS A 174 28.85 -2.33 -5.40
CA CYS A 174 28.34 -0.96 -5.27
C CYS A 174 29.36 0.02 -4.67
N ARG A 175 30.35 -0.43 -3.90
CA ARG A 175 31.39 0.44 -3.33
C ARG A 175 32.23 1.14 -4.40
N GLU A 176 32.42 0.48 -5.53
CA GLU A 176 33.20 0.98 -6.66
C GLU A 176 32.31 1.61 -7.74
N CYS A 177 30.99 1.65 -7.52
CA CYS A 177 30.03 2.13 -8.51
C CYS A 177 30.12 3.66 -8.69
N PRO A 178 30.29 4.15 -9.92
CA PRO A 178 30.39 5.60 -10.20
C PRO A 178 29.09 6.36 -9.90
N LEU A 179 27.95 5.65 -9.85
CA LEU A 179 26.62 6.22 -9.60
C LEU A 179 26.18 6.11 -8.13
N LEU A 180 27.06 5.66 -7.22
CA LEU A 180 26.72 5.39 -5.82
C LEU A 180 26.08 6.62 -5.13
N ASN A 181 26.64 7.81 -5.37
CA ASN A 181 26.19 9.08 -4.77
C ASN A 181 24.76 9.49 -5.18
N LYS A 182 24.26 9.01 -6.32
CA LYS A 182 22.87 9.18 -6.77
C LYS A 182 21.98 7.99 -6.40
N CYS A 183 22.56 6.86 -5.99
CA CYS A 183 21.83 5.63 -5.76
C CYS A 183 21.41 5.42 -4.30
N THR A 184 22.33 5.54 -3.35
CA THR A 184 22.10 5.27 -1.92
C THR A 184 23.09 6.01 -1.02
N GLU A 185 22.62 6.46 0.15
CA GLU A 185 23.46 7.03 1.23
C GLU A 185 23.72 6.01 2.35
N ASN A 186 23.32 4.75 2.13
CA ASN A 186 23.52 3.69 3.12
C ASN A 186 25.03 3.48 3.37
N LYS A 187 25.43 3.44 4.64
CA LYS A 187 26.81 3.18 5.07
C LYS A 187 27.40 1.88 4.51
N GLN A 188 26.56 0.88 4.24
CA GLN A 188 26.96 -0.39 3.63
C GLN A 188 27.07 -0.35 2.10
N CYS A 189 26.90 0.83 1.48
CA CYS A 189 26.87 1.03 0.04
C CYS A 189 25.83 0.14 -0.68
N GLN A 190 24.74 -0.19 0.00
CA GLN A 190 23.74 -1.14 -0.51
C GLN A 190 22.41 -0.45 -0.78
N LYS A 191 21.89 -0.64 -2.00
CA LYS A 191 20.54 -0.23 -2.38
C LYS A 191 19.54 -1.30 -1.93
N GLN A 192 18.42 -0.85 -1.38
CA GLN A 192 17.31 -1.70 -1.00
C GLN A 192 16.05 -1.22 -1.71
N ILE A 193 15.31 -2.15 -2.31
CA ILE A 193 13.99 -1.92 -2.90
C ILE A 193 13.01 -2.85 -2.20
N GLN A 194 11.85 -2.29 -1.85
CA GLN A 194 10.74 -3.06 -1.29
C GLN A 194 9.60 -3.05 -2.31
N ARG A 195 9.21 -4.23 -2.79
CA ARG A 195 8.07 -4.42 -3.70
C ARG A 195 6.97 -5.13 -2.91
N HIS A 196 5.75 -4.61 -2.90
CA HIS A 196 4.64 -5.33 -2.26
C HIS A 196 4.31 -6.61 -3.07
N VAL A 197 3.82 -7.67 -2.42
CA VAL A 197 3.40 -8.91 -3.12
C VAL A 197 2.29 -8.67 -4.14
N TRP A 198 1.48 -7.64 -3.90
CA TRP A 198 0.40 -7.16 -4.77
C TRP A 198 0.77 -5.83 -5.47
N GLN A 199 2.06 -5.63 -5.75
CA GLN A 199 2.50 -4.43 -6.47
C GLN A 199 2.01 -4.47 -7.92
N ASP A 200 1.94 -5.64 -8.55
CA ASP A 200 1.48 -5.82 -9.93
C ASP A 200 0.05 -5.28 -10.09
N ASP A 201 -0.83 -5.54 -9.12
CA ASP A 201 -2.19 -5.00 -9.09
C ASP A 201 -2.22 -3.47 -9.07
N LEU A 202 -1.32 -2.84 -8.31
CA LEU A 202 -1.19 -1.38 -8.31
C LEU A 202 -0.63 -0.85 -9.63
N ASP A 203 0.33 -1.55 -10.22
CA ASP A 203 0.94 -1.17 -11.49
C ASP A 203 -0.13 -1.21 -12.60
N ILE A 204 -1.01 -2.24 -12.61
CA ILE A 204 -2.20 -2.30 -13.48
C ILE A 204 -3.12 -1.09 -13.27
N VAL A 205 -3.40 -0.69 -12.02
CA VAL A 205 -4.24 0.49 -11.73
C VAL A 205 -3.61 1.77 -12.27
N GLU A 206 -2.29 1.92 -12.17
CA GLU A 206 -1.58 3.09 -12.69
C GLU A 206 -1.62 3.11 -14.23
N ASP A 207 -1.50 1.95 -14.88
CA ASP A 207 -1.54 1.83 -16.34
C ASP A 207 -2.94 2.08 -16.92
N LEU A 208 -4.00 1.62 -16.23
CA LEU A 208 -5.39 1.87 -16.58
C LEU A 208 -5.70 3.36 -16.76
N ARG A 209 -5.01 4.23 -16.01
CA ARG A 209 -5.14 5.69 -16.13
C ARG A 209 -4.82 6.21 -17.53
N PHE A 210 -3.90 5.56 -18.25
CA PHE A 210 -3.48 5.98 -19.58
C PHE A 210 -4.33 5.39 -20.70
N MET A 211 -5.16 4.37 -20.40
CA MET A 211 -5.97 3.69 -21.40
C MET A 211 -7.36 4.34 -21.62
N ASP A 212 -7.86 5.11 -20.66
CA ASP A 212 -9.16 5.80 -20.74
C ASP A 212 -9.06 7.25 -21.27
N SER A 213 -8.09 7.56 -22.16
CA SER A 213 -7.93 8.88 -22.81
C SER A 213 -8.66 8.99 -24.15
#